data_AF-A0A5C8LF08-F1
#
_entry.id   AF-A0A5C8LF08-F1
#
_cell.length_a   1.000
_cell.length_b   1.000
_cell.length_c   1.000
_cell.angle_alpha   90.00
_cell.angle_beta   90.00
_cell.angle_gamma   90.00
#
_symmetry.space_group_name_H-M   'P 1'
#
loop_
_entity.id
_entity.type
_entity.pdbx_description
1 polymer ?
#
loop_
_entity_poly.entity_id
_entity_poly.type
_entity_poly.pdbx_seq_one_letter_code
_entity_poly.pdbx_strand_id
1 'polypeptide(L)'
;MNVMIRDKGIKLAAAVTRKRRFHEIALFLLLLIILVITAVRLITHIQVGTSERTLSPKAVNLSPISPATTQFPVLSPSFAAQGESVIDVSPKEANLVPFISTIYSLGGISLYDDAQTVEVKKGNPTAMVQDPQFIGAITYEYPDLNIGFDNNNVSFVQVPAEAGHIQINDQSVSLTVSEIRGLLGEPDYVAEDGLVFQRKEALIKLFLDPETQELISLNYYHLSST
;
A
#
# COMPACT_ATOMS: atom_id res chain seq x y z
N MET A 1 7.46 -24.88 -63.94
CA MET A 1 7.64 -24.47 -62.53
C MET A 1 6.79 -23.22 -62.27
N ASN A 2 5.47 -23.36 -62.01
CA ASN A 2 4.61 -22.19 -61.73
C ASN A 2 3.24 -22.52 -61.09
N VAL A 3 3.12 -23.61 -60.32
CA VAL A 3 1.81 -24.02 -59.72
C VAL A 3 1.75 -23.78 -58.20
N MET A 4 2.85 -23.37 -57.55
CA MET A 4 2.96 -23.35 -56.08
C MET A 4 2.69 -21.98 -55.42
N ILE A 5 2.02 -21.04 -56.10
CA ILE A 5 1.71 -19.71 -55.53
C ILE A 5 0.20 -19.53 -55.25
N ARG A 6 -0.68 -20.37 -55.83
CA ARG A 6 -2.14 -20.13 -55.77
C ARG A 6 -2.81 -20.54 -54.44
N ASP A 7 -2.18 -21.42 -53.66
CA ASP A 7 -2.82 -22.01 -52.47
C ASP A 7 -2.63 -21.21 -51.18
N LYS A 8 -1.70 -20.24 -51.17
CA LYS A 8 -1.45 -19.38 -49.99
C LYS A 8 -2.49 -18.24 -49.85
N GLY A 9 -3.14 -17.82 -50.93
CA GLY A 9 -4.11 -16.73 -50.92
C GLY A 9 -5.43 -17.06 -50.23
N ILE A 10 -5.89 -18.31 -50.35
CA ILE A 10 -7.21 -18.74 -49.84
C ILE A 10 -7.20 -18.87 -48.31
N LYS A 11 -6.07 -19.29 -47.71
CA LYS A 11 -5.93 -19.41 -46.26
C LYS A 11 -5.86 -18.05 -45.54
N LEU A 12 -5.44 -16.98 -46.22
CA LEU A 12 -5.35 -15.65 -45.62
C LEU A 12 -6.74 -14.98 -45.50
N ALA A 13 -7.63 -15.16 -46.49
CA ALA A 13 -8.96 -14.55 -46.49
C ALA A 13 -9.90 -15.12 -45.41
N ALA A 14 -9.73 -16.39 -45.04
CA ALA A 14 -10.53 -17.04 -43.99
C ALA A 14 -10.12 -16.63 -42.56
N ALA A 15 -8.87 -16.21 -42.35
CA ALA A 15 -8.38 -15.77 -41.05
C ALA A 15 -8.85 -14.34 -40.69
N VAL A 16 -8.97 -13.46 -41.70
CA VAL A 16 -9.34 -12.05 -41.50
C VAL A 16 -10.83 -11.90 -41.14
N THR A 17 -11.70 -12.76 -41.66
CA THR A 17 -13.16 -12.71 -41.39
C THR A 17 -13.55 -13.23 -39.99
N ARG A 18 -12.70 -14.05 -39.36
CA ARG A 18 -12.94 -14.58 -38.01
C ARG A 18 -12.67 -13.54 -36.91
N LYS A 19 -11.66 -12.67 -37.09
CA LYS A 19 -11.23 -11.68 -36.09
C LYS A 19 -12.26 -10.56 -35.86
N ARG A 20 -13.07 -10.23 -36.87
CA ARG A 20 -14.09 -9.16 -36.81
C ARG A 20 -15.28 -9.49 -35.90
N ARG A 21 -15.73 -10.76 -35.88
CA ARG A 21 -16.86 -11.20 -35.02
C ARG A 21 -16.50 -11.26 -33.53
N PHE A 22 -15.23 -11.52 -33.19
CA PHE A 22 -14.78 -11.51 -31.80
C PHE A 22 -14.74 -10.10 -31.19
N HIS A 23 -14.43 -9.07 -31.99
CA HIS A 23 -14.46 -7.69 -31.51
C HIS A 23 -15.88 -7.21 -31.22
N GLU A 24 -16.86 -7.61 -32.03
CA GLU A 24 -18.27 -7.26 -31.81
C GLU A 24 -18.81 -7.92 -30.53
N ILE A 25 -18.45 -9.19 -30.27
CA ILE A 25 -18.84 -9.89 -29.03
C ILE A 25 -18.14 -9.27 -27.82
N ALA A 26 -16.84 -8.96 -27.92
CA ALA A 26 -16.10 -8.33 -26.84
C ALA A 26 -16.64 -6.94 -26.49
N LEU A 27 -17.00 -6.13 -27.49
CA LEU A 27 -17.59 -4.81 -27.28
C LEU A 27 -18.97 -4.92 -26.59
N PHE A 28 -19.78 -5.92 -26.98
CA PHE A 28 -21.07 -6.17 -26.34
C PHE A 28 -20.93 -6.58 -24.87
N LEU A 29 -19.97 -7.46 -24.56
CA LEU A 29 -19.67 -7.86 -23.18
C LEU A 29 -19.15 -6.68 -22.34
N LEU A 30 -18.29 -5.83 -22.91
CA LEU A 30 -17.81 -4.62 -22.25
C LEU A 30 -18.96 -3.67 -21.90
N LEU A 31 -19.88 -3.43 -22.85
CA LEU A 31 -21.06 -2.59 -22.63
C LEU A 31 -21.99 -3.18 -21.56
N LEU A 32 -22.15 -4.50 -21.51
CA LEU A 32 -22.93 -5.18 -20.48
C LEU A 32 -22.33 -4.97 -19.08
N ILE A 33 -21.01 -5.09 -18.95
CA ILE A 33 -20.31 -4.88 -17.66
C ILE A 33 -20.49 -3.43 -17.19
N ILE A 34 -20.31 -2.45 -18.07
CA ILE A 34 -20.53 -1.03 -17.75
C ILE A 34 -21.97 -0.81 -17.28
N LEU A 35 -22.97 -1.39 -17.96
CA LEU A 35 -24.37 -1.29 -17.57
C LEU A 35 -24.60 -1.84 -16.14
N VAL A 36 -24.05 -3.01 -15.82
CA VAL A 36 -24.17 -3.62 -14.48
C VAL A 36 -23.56 -2.73 -13.41
N ILE A 37 -22.36 -2.19 -13.65
CA ILE A 37 -21.69 -1.28 -12.70
C ILE A 37 -22.54 -0.03 -12.46
N THR A 38 -23.10 0.56 -13.52
CA THR A 38 -23.97 1.76 -13.37
C THR A 38 -25.26 1.44 -12.61
N ALA A 39 -25.85 0.26 -12.79
CA ALA A 39 -27.03 -0.16 -12.05
C ALA A 39 -26.74 -0.37 -10.55
N VAL A 40 -25.60 -0.97 -10.21
CA VAL A 40 -25.16 -1.15 -8.81
C VAL A 40 -24.90 0.20 -8.14
N ARG A 41 -24.26 1.15 -8.85
CA ARG A 41 -24.07 2.52 -8.35
C ARG A 41 -25.39 3.27 -8.13
N LEU A 42 -26.39 3.04 -8.97
CA LEU A 42 -27.70 3.67 -8.79
C LEU A 42 -28.46 3.11 -7.57
N ILE A 43 -28.35 1.81 -7.29
CA ILE A 43 -29.00 1.17 -6.12
C ILE A 43 -28.35 1.64 -4.81
N THR A 44 -27.02 1.78 -4.78
CA THR A 44 -26.29 2.19 -3.57
C THR A 44 -26.53 3.66 -3.19
N HIS A 45 -26.83 4.55 -4.14
CA HIS A 45 -27.15 5.95 -3.85
C HIS A 45 -28.50 6.16 -3.14
N ILE A 46 -29.40 5.17 -3.09
CA ILE A 46 -30.77 5.34 -2.58
C ILE A 46 -30.88 5.19 -1.03
N GLN A 47 -29.86 4.68 -0.33
CA GLN A 47 -29.98 4.34 1.10
C GLN A 47 -29.36 5.32 2.12
N VAL A 48 -28.91 6.51 1.76
CA VAL A 48 -28.43 7.50 2.76
C VAL A 48 -29.50 8.56 3.00
N GLY A 49 -30.42 8.28 3.92
CA GLY A 49 -31.56 9.17 4.17
C GLY A 49 -32.33 8.91 5.46
N THR A 50 -31.67 8.72 6.61
CA THR A 50 -32.31 8.85 7.93
C THR A 50 -31.31 9.35 8.97
N SER A 51 -31.29 10.67 9.16
CA SER A 51 -30.69 11.30 10.34
C SER A 51 -31.76 11.43 11.42
N GLU A 52 -31.67 10.62 12.48
CA GLU A 52 -32.37 10.94 13.72
C GLU A 52 -31.48 11.79 14.62
N ARG A 53 -31.95 13.02 14.82
CA ARG A 53 -31.59 13.92 15.90
C ARG A 53 -31.97 13.27 17.23
N THR A 54 -31.11 13.34 18.22
CA THR A 54 -31.56 13.45 19.62
C THR A 54 -30.62 14.34 20.42
N LEU A 55 -31.24 15.25 21.17
CA LEU A 55 -30.69 16.44 21.78
C LEU A 55 -30.02 16.14 23.14
N SER A 56 -28.92 16.86 23.42
CA SER A 56 -28.36 17.15 24.77
C SER A 56 -29.30 18.10 25.55
N PRO A 57 -29.09 18.55 26.83
CA PRO A 57 -27.99 18.29 27.78
C PRO A 57 -28.43 18.06 29.25
N LYS A 58 -27.50 17.71 30.16
CA LYS A 58 -27.65 18.01 31.60
C LYS A 58 -26.31 18.41 32.22
N ALA A 59 -26.22 19.69 32.57
CA ALA A 59 -25.15 20.28 33.35
C ALA A 59 -25.35 20.01 34.85
N VAL A 60 -24.27 19.75 35.58
CA VAL A 60 -24.20 19.94 37.03
C VAL A 60 -22.85 20.58 37.37
N ASN A 61 -22.91 21.87 37.68
CA ASN A 61 -21.87 22.62 38.39
C ASN A 61 -21.81 22.13 39.83
N LEU A 62 -20.63 21.79 40.36
CA LEU A 62 -20.27 22.02 41.77
C LEU A 62 -18.74 22.15 41.93
N SER A 63 -18.31 23.35 42.32
CA SER A 63 -17.11 23.66 43.10
C SER A 63 -17.58 24.68 44.16
N PRO A 64 -16.81 25.02 45.22
CA PRO A 64 -15.47 24.60 45.64
C PRO A 64 -15.46 24.12 47.11
N ILE A 65 -14.28 23.79 47.68
CA ILE A 65 -13.87 24.12 49.07
C ILE A 65 -12.41 23.68 49.27
N SER A 66 -11.54 24.66 49.49
CA SER A 66 -10.23 24.52 50.16
C SER A 66 -10.41 24.44 51.67
N PRO A 67 -9.40 23.96 52.39
CA PRO A 67 -8.87 24.78 53.48
C PRO A 67 -7.36 25.00 53.37
N ALA A 68 -6.99 26.26 53.61
CA ALA A 68 -5.63 26.73 53.83
C ALA A 68 -5.15 26.45 55.27
N THR A 69 -3.92 26.92 55.57
CA THR A 69 -3.26 27.16 56.88
C THR A 69 -2.12 26.16 57.17
N THR A 70 -0.84 26.50 57.46
CA THR A 70 -0.10 27.77 57.61
C THR A 70 1.42 27.48 57.82
N GLN A 71 2.29 28.17 57.06
CA GLN A 71 3.55 28.92 57.40
C GLN A 71 4.73 28.24 58.14
N PHE A 72 5.93 28.09 57.52
CA PHE A 72 7.13 29.00 57.41
C PHE A 72 8.19 28.75 58.52
N PRO A 73 9.46 29.24 58.44
CA PRO A 73 10.37 29.58 57.32
C PRO A 73 11.81 29.04 57.52
N VAL A 74 12.67 29.04 56.49
CA VAL A 74 14.11 29.35 56.71
C VAL A 74 14.59 30.26 55.58
N LEU A 75 15.09 31.43 55.99
CA LEU A 75 15.63 32.50 55.16
C LEU A 75 17.06 32.21 54.71
N SER A 76 17.40 32.84 53.58
CA SER A 76 18.62 32.81 52.76
C SER A 76 19.90 33.32 53.46
N PRO A 77 21.03 33.38 52.74
CA PRO A 77 21.35 34.68 52.15
C PRO A 77 21.71 34.65 50.66
N SER A 78 21.32 35.76 50.05
CA SER A 78 21.64 36.30 48.74
C SER A 78 23.14 36.36 48.45
N PHE A 79 23.52 36.04 47.22
CA PHE A 79 24.52 36.82 46.49
C PHE A 79 24.00 37.11 45.08
N ALA A 80 23.85 38.39 44.79
CA ALA A 80 23.48 38.91 43.49
C ALA A 80 24.66 38.82 42.53
N ALA A 81 24.40 38.36 41.30
CA ALA A 81 25.11 38.81 40.12
C ALA A 81 24.19 38.66 38.90
N GLN A 82 23.83 39.79 38.32
CA GLN A 82 23.23 39.91 37.00
C GLN A 82 24.24 39.45 35.94
N GLY A 83 23.78 38.79 34.88
CA GLY A 83 24.61 38.48 33.73
C GLY A 83 23.85 37.68 32.67
N GLU A 84 23.68 38.32 31.52
CA GLU A 84 23.34 37.79 30.20
C GLU A 84 22.32 36.65 30.01
N SER A 85 21.28 37.02 29.26
CA SER A 85 20.53 36.15 28.36
C SER A 85 21.48 35.39 27.43
N VAL A 86 21.48 34.06 27.53
CA VAL A 86 21.81 33.19 26.41
C VAL A 86 20.67 32.21 26.28
N ILE A 87 19.84 32.43 25.25
CA ILE A 87 18.93 31.41 24.76
C ILE A 87 19.84 30.29 24.23
N ASP A 88 20.07 29.29 25.06
CA ASP A 88 20.67 28.02 24.63
C ASP A 88 19.62 27.32 23.78
N VAL A 89 19.62 27.63 22.48
CA VAL A 89 18.90 26.85 21.48
C VAL A 89 19.72 25.56 21.31
N SER A 90 19.55 24.66 22.28
CA SER A 90 19.93 23.27 22.12
C SER A 90 19.30 22.79 20.81
N PRO A 91 20.08 22.38 19.80
CA PRO A 91 19.52 21.75 18.63
C PRO A 91 18.83 20.51 19.15
N LYS A 92 17.49 20.53 19.18
CA LYS A 92 16.69 19.33 19.32
C LYS A 92 17.18 18.40 18.24
N GLU A 93 18.01 17.46 18.65
CA GLU A 93 18.59 16.40 17.85
C GLU A 93 17.38 15.78 17.15
N ALA A 94 17.20 16.14 15.87
CA ALA A 94 16.21 15.50 15.05
C ALA A 94 16.68 14.05 15.05
N ASN A 95 15.92 13.17 15.69
CA ASN A 95 16.10 11.73 15.57
C ASN A 95 15.96 11.42 14.08
N LEU A 96 17.07 11.48 13.36
CA LEU A 96 17.16 11.07 11.98
C LEU A 96 17.06 9.54 12.04
N VAL A 97 15.84 9.04 11.90
CA VAL A 97 15.64 7.61 11.64
C VAL A 97 16.45 7.34 10.37
N PRO A 98 17.48 6.49 10.43
CA PRO A 98 18.32 6.26 9.26
C PRO A 98 17.46 5.64 8.17
N PHE A 99 17.43 6.29 7.00
CA PHE A 99 16.69 5.79 5.85
C PHE A 99 17.24 4.42 5.42
N ILE A 100 16.34 3.52 5.05
CA ILE A 100 16.73 2.21 4.53
C ILE A 100 17.35 2.39 3.14
N SER A 101 18.64 2.07 3.02
CA SER A 101 19.39 2.14 1.75
C SER A 101 19.37 0.84 0.95
N THR A 102 18.86 -0.26 1.51
CA THR A 102 18.74 -1.58 0.86
C THR A 102 17.53 -2.31 1.42
N ILE A 103 16.68 -2.84 0.54
CA ILE A 103 15.49 -3.61 0.91
C ILE A 103 15.78 -5.07 0.60
N TYR A 104 15.77 -5.94 1.62
CA TYR A 104 15.99 -7.38 1.48
C TYR A 104 14.77 -8.22 1.85
N SER A 105 13.78 -7.63 2.54
CA SER A 105 12.52 -8.31 2.83
C SER A 105 11.33 -7.36 2.99
N LEU A 106 10.14 -7.90 2.72
CA LEU A 106 8.83 -7.32 3.03
C LEU A 106 7.97 -8.39 3.70
N GLY A 107 7.42 -8.10 4.88
CA GLY A 107 6.65 -9.08 5.66
C GLY A 107 7.46 -10.33 6.04
N GLY A 108 8.80 -10.19 6.16
CA GLY A 108 9.72 -11.31 6.40
C GLY A 108 10.09 -12.12 5.15
N ILE A 109 9.55 -11.78 3.98
CA ILE A 109 9.77 -12.50 2.72
C ILE A 109 10.76 -11.75 1.84
N SER A 110 11.74 -12.48 1.32
CA SER A 110 12.73 -11.98 0.36
C SER A 110 12.33 -12.35 -1.06
N LEU A 111 12.73 -11.54 -2.06
CA LEU A 111 12.57 -11.91 -3.48
C LEU A 111 13.41 -13.13 -3.89
N TYR A 112 14.33 -13.55 -3.03
CA TYR A 112 15.15 -14.76 -3.24
C TYR A 112 14.63 -15.98 -2.49
N ASP A 113 13.52 -15.85 -1.76
CA ASP A 113 12.86 -17.02 -1.17
C ASP A 113 12.21 -17.86 -2.27
N ASP A 114 12.15 -19.17 -2.05
CA ASP A 114 11.33 -20.10 -2.83
C ASP A 114 10.01 -20.42 -2.09
N ALA A 115 9.09 -21.10 -2.78
CA ALA A 115 7.78 -21.44 -2.21
C ALA A 115 7.88 -22.23 -0.90
N GLN A 116 8.82 -23.18 -0.81
CA GLN A 116 9.02 -23.98 0.38
C GLN A 116 9.51 -23.12 1.57
N THR A 117 10.44 -22.19 1.31
CA THR A 117 10.94 -21.26 2.32
C THR A 117 9.83 -20.33 2.81
N VAL A 118 8.97 -19.86 1.91
CA VAL A 118 7.79 -19.06 2.27
C VAL A 118 6.84 -19.85 3.18
N GLU A 119 6.54 -21.11 2.85
CA GLU A 119 5.69 -21.97 3.69
C GLU A 119 6.29 -22.20 5.08
N VAL A 120 7.61 -22.34 5.19
CA VAL A 120 8.30 -22.43 6.50
C VAL A 120 8.15 -21.14 7.31
N LYS A 121 8.23 -19.97 6.65
CA LYS A 121 8.15 -18.65 7.31
C LYS A 121 6.73 -18.25 7.70
N LYS A 122 5.76 -18.49 6.82
CA LYS A 122 4.37 -17.99 6.94
C LYS A 122 3.34 -19.07 7.24
N GLY A 123 3.70 -20.34 7.10
CA GLY A 123 2.75 -21.45 7.11
C GLY A 123 2.01 -21.59 5.77
N ASN A 124 0.96 -22.41 5.78
CA ASN A 124 0.14 -22.66 4.59
C ASN A 124 -0.64 -21.39 4.21
N PRO A 125 -0.74 -21.07 2.90
CA PRO A 125 -1.58 -19.98 2.45
C PRO A 125 -3.07 -20.32 2.61
N THR A 126 -3.91 -19.28 2.67
CA THR A 126 -5.38 -19.43 2.66
C THR A 126 -5.88 -19.87 1.29
N ALA A 127 -5.19 -19.48 0.22
CA ALA A 127 -5.46 -19.92 -1.14
C ALA A 127 -4.19 -19.94 -1.99
N MET A 128 -4.19 -20.78 -3.03
CA MET A 128 -3.19 -20.78 -4.09
C MET A 128 -3.90 -20.53 -5.41
N VAL A 129 -3.61 -19.40 -6.05
CA VAL A 129 -4.30 -18.93 -7.26
C VAL A 129 -3.35 -19.00 -8.45
N GLN A 130 -3.69 -19.80 -9.45
CA GLN A 130 -2.95 -19.88 -10.70
C GLN A 130 -3.42 -18.78 -11.65
N ASP A 131 -2.49 -18.02 -12.24
CA ASP A 131 -2.83 -17.09 -13.31
C ASP A 131 -3.28 -17.87 -14.57
N PRO A 132 -4.49 -17.63 -15.11
CA PRO A 132 -4.99 -18.33 -16.29
C PRO A 132 -4.23 -18.00 -17.58
N GLN A 133 -3.59 -16.83 -17.65
CA GLN A 133 -2.83 -16.34 -18.80
C GLN A 133 -1.36 -16.77 -18.73
N PHE A 134 -0.83 -16.98 -17.53
CA PHE A 134 0.57 -17.34 -17.28
C PHE A 134 0.68 -18.67 -16.54
N ILE A 135 0.64 -19.77 -17.29
CA ILE A 135 0.80 -21.12 -16.74
C ILE A 135 2.14 -21.24 -16.01
N GLY A 136 2.09 -21.55 -14.71
CA GLY A 136 3.26 -21.62 -13.83
C GLY A 136 3.42 -20.42 -12.89
N ALA A 137 2.72 -19.31 -13.14
CA ALA A 137 2.63 -18.21 -12.20
C ALA A 137 1.55 -18.50 -11.16
N ILE A 138 1.96 -18.65 -9.90
CA ILE A 138 1.06 -18.98 -8.79
C ILE A 138 1.17 -17.88 -7.75
N THR A 139 0.03 -17.45 -7.20
CA THR A 139 -0.03 -16.53 -6.07
C THR A 139 -0.48 -17.28 -4.83
N TYR A 140 0.29 -17.18 -3.75
CA TYR A 140 -0.11 -17.60 -2.41
C TYR A 140 -0.78 -16.43 -1.72
N GLU A 141 -2.03 -16.62 -1.31
CA GLU A 141 -2.78 -15.61 -0.56
C GLU A 141 -2.67 -15.91 0.93
N TYR A 142 -2.36 -14.88 1.71
CA TYR A 142 -2.38 -14.88 3.17
C TYR A 142 -3.33 -13.77 3.66
N PRO A 143 -3.80 -13.80 4.91
CA PRO A 143 -4.70 -12.77 5.43
C PRO A 143 -4.14 -11.35 5.35
N ASP A 144 -2.83 -11.19 5.37
CA ASP A 144 -2.14 -9.90 5.43
C ASP A 144 -1.36 -9.53 4.16
N LEU A 145 -1.16 -10.47 3.22
CA LEU A 145 -0.35 -10.24 2.02
C LEU A 145 -0.55 -11.34 0.96
N ASN A 146 -0.15 -11.05 -0.26
CA ASN A 146 -0.11 -11.98 -1.39
C ASN A 146 1.33 -12.14 -1.87
N ILE A 147 1.74 -13.36 -2.22
CA ILE A 147 3.09 -13.67 -2.70
C ILE A 147 2.97 -14.34 -4.06
N GLY A 148 3.44 -13.67 -5.10
CA GLY A 148 3.53 -14.24 -6.43
C GLY A 148 4.82 -15.02 -6.61
N PHE A 149 4.73 -16.12 -7.33
CA PHE A 149 5.86 -16.95 -7.72
C PHE A 149 5.97 -17.02 -9.24
N ASP A 150 7.20 -16.96 -9.74
CA ASP A 150 7.55 -17.36 -11.09
C ASP A 150 8.74 -18.32 -11.04
N ASN A 151 8.62 -19.46 -11.73
CA ASN A 151 9.60 -20.54 -11.72
C ASN A 151 10.07 -20.91 -10.28
N ASN A 152 9.11 -20.99 -9.35
CA ASN A 152 9.31 -21.31 -7.93
C ASN A 152 10.04 -20.25 -7.08
N ASN A 153 10.41 -19.10 -7.64
CA ASN A 153 11.00 -17.98 -6.89
C ASN A 153 9.95 -16.90 -6.66
N VAL A 154 10.06 -16.17 -5.54
CA VAL A 154 9.21 -15.01 -5.28
C VAL A 154 9.41 -13.96 -6.38
N SER A 155 8.36 -13.66 -7.14
CA SER A 155 8.34 -12.63 -8.17
C SER A 155 7.84 -11.30 -7.64
N PHE A 156 6.87 -11.34 -6.71
CA PHE A 156 6.41 -10.17 -5.98
C PHE A 156 5.85 -10.52 -4.60
N VAL A 157 5.86 -9.54 -3.70
CA VAL A 157 5.07 -9.52 -2.47
C VAL A 157 4.17 -8.30 -2.51
N GLN A 158 2.86 -8.48 -2.34
CA GLN A 158 1.87 -7.42 -2.31
C GLN A 158 1.20 -7.38 -0.94
N VAL A 159 1.09 -6.20 -0.36
CA VAL A 159 0.46 -5.98 0.94
C VAL A 159 -0.68 -4.99 0.76
N PRO A 160 -1.95 -5.40 0.95
CA PRO A 160 -3.08 -4.49 0.85
C PRO A 160 -3.04 -3.48 2.02
N ALA A 161 -3.51 -2.26 1.79
CA ALA A 161 -3.47 -1.21 2.83
C ALA A 161 -4.26 -1.58 4.10
N GLU A 162 -5.29 -2.42 3.97
CA GLU A 162 -6.10 -2.91 5.10
C GLU A 162 -5.32 -3.77 6.11
N ALA A 163 -4.13 -4.27 5.75
CA ALA A 163 -3.24 -4.94 6.70
C ALA A 163 -2.75 -3.98 7.82
N GLY A 164 -2.82 -2.67 7.58
CA GLY A 164 -2.54 -1.60 8.55
C GLY A 164 -1.06 -1.38 8.85
N HIS A 165 -0.27 -2.45 9.00
CA HIS A 165 1.16 -2.41 9.25
C HIS A 165 1.89 -3.49 8.44
N ILE A 166 3.16 -3.25 8.17
CA ILE A 166 4.04 -4.24 7.55
C ILE A 166 5.45 -4.14 8.13
N GLN A 167 6.22 -5.21 7.98
CA GLN A 167 7.65 -5.19 8.24
C GLN A 167 8.42 -4.94 6.94
N ILE A 168 9.22 -3.89 6.85
CA ILE A 168 10.22 -3.68 5.79
C ILE A 168 11.57 -3.94 6.43
N ASN A 169 12.32 -4.93 5.91
CA ASN A 169 13.51 -5.46 6.58
C ASN A 169 13.17 -5.92 8.01
N ASP A 170 13.75 -5.27 9.03
CA ASP A 170 13.49 -5.55 10.44
C ASP A 170 12.61 -4.48 11.12
N GLN A 171 12.13 -3.49 10.35
CA GLN A 171 11.38 -2.34 10.87
C GLN A 171 9.88 -2.49 10.59
N SER A 172 9.08 -2.47 11.65
CA SER A 172 7.63 -2.39 11.53
C SER A 172 7.20 -0.96 11.25
N VAL A 173 6.35 -0.77 10.23
CA VAL A 173 5.89 0.53 9.74
C VAL A 173 4.40 0.47 9.44
N SER A 174 3.68 1.55 9.74
CA SER A 174 2.28 1.68 9.35
C SER A 174 2.17 1.86 7.84
N LEU A 175 1.15 1.26 7.22
CA LEU A 175 0.86 1.38 5.79
C LEU A 175 0.21 2.73 5.47
N THR A 176 0.97 3.80 5.69
CA THR A 176 0.60 5.16 5.29
C THR A 176 1.74 5.75 4.47
N VAL A 177 1.41 6.62 3.50
CA VAL A 177 2.41 7.25 2.63
C VAL A 177 3.46 8.01 3.45
N SER A 178 3.05 8.69 4.52
CA SER A 178 3.95 9.47 5.38
C SER A 178 4.96 8.59 6.10
N GLU A 179 4.52 7.49 6.72
CA GLU A 179 5.39 6.59 7.47
C GLU A 179 6.37 5.85 6.53
N ILE A 180 5.90 5.40 5.37
CA ILE A 180 6.77 4.77 4.37
C ILE A 180 7.82 5.76 3.84
N ARG A 181 7.45 7.02 3.58
CA ARG A 181 8.42 8.07 3.21
C ARG A 181 9.39 8.40 4.35
N GLY A 182 8.92 8.39 5.60
CA GLY A 182 9.80 8.53 6.75
C GLY A 182 10.87 7.43 6.82
N LEU A 183 10.50 6.22 6.41
CA LEU A 183 11.39 5.05 6.43
C LEU A 183 12.33 4.98 5.21
N LEU A 184 11.79 5.20 4.01
CA LEU A 184 12.52 5.00 2.76
C LEU A 184 13.14 6.31 2.25
N GLY A 185 12.62 7.47 2.63
CA GLY A 185 13.00 8.78 2.10
C GLY A 185 12.04 9.27 1.01
N GLU A 186 12.54 10.09 0.09
CA GLU A 186 11.78 10.55 -1.06
C GLU A 186 11.66 9.44 -2.13
N PRO A 187 10.55 9.41 -2.91
CA PRO A 187 10.39 8.47 -4.00
C PRO A 187 11.37 8.80 -5.13
N ASP A 188 11.90 7.76 -5.77
CA ASP A 188 12.79 7.88 -6.94
C ASP A 188 11.99 8.17 -8.22
N TYR A 189 10.74 7.69 -8.28
CA TYR A 189 9.81 7.97 -9.38
C TYR A 189 8.39 8.21 -8.85
N VAL A 190 7.68 9.11 -9.53
CA VAL A 190 6.25 9.36 -9.32
C VAL A 190 5.53 8.93 -10.61
N ALA A 191 4.70 7.90 -10.50
CA ALA A 191 3.86 7.39 -11.58
C ALA A 191 2.43 7.91 -11.46
N GLU A 192 1.61 7.70 -12.49
CA GLU A 192 0.18 8.08 -12.47
C GLU A 192 -0.58 7.41 -11.32
N ASP A 193 -0.21 6.17 -11.01
CA ASP A 193 -0.90 5.29 -10.07
C ASP A 193 -0.12 5.09 -8.77
N GLY A 194 0.98 5.84 -8.52
CA GLY A 194 1.76 5.59 -7.33
C GLY A 194 3.15 6.21 -7.20
N LEU A 195 3.81 5.84 -6.11
CA LEU A 195 5.16 6.26 -5.75
C LEU A 195 6.10 5.06 -5.79
N VAL A 196 7.29 5.22 -6.36
CA VAL A 196 8.27 4.13 -6.49
C VAL A 196 9.55 4.48 -5.72
N PHE A 197 10.00 3.55 -4.89
CA PHE A 197 11.23 3.62 -4.10
C PHE A 197 12.15 2.50 -4.57
N GLN A 198 13.33 2.86 -5.08
CA GLN A 198 14.31 1.93 -5.61
C GLN A 198 15.54 1.85 -4.72
N ARG A 199 15.83 0.65 -4.20
CA ARG A 199 17.05 0.41 -3.42
C ARG A 199 17.84 -0.72 -4.08
N LYS A 200 18.83 -0.35 -4.91
CA LYS A 200 19.58 -1.25 -5.79
C LYS A 200 18.65 -1.95 -6.80
N GLU A 201 18.52 -3.26 -6.68
CA GLU A 201 17.71 -4.12 -7.55
C GLU A 201 16.28 -4.36 -7.03
N ALA A 202 16.00 -3.91 -5.80
CA ALA A 202 14.70 -3.99 -5.17
C ALA A 202 13.88 -2.72 -5.40
N LEU A 203 12.59 -2.90 -5.70
CA LEU A 203 11.60 -1.83 -5.81
C LEU A 203 10.49 -2.03 -4.79
N ILE A 204 10.09 -0.95 -4.12
CA ILE A 204 8.79 -0.83 -3.47
C ILE A 204 7.95 0.18 -4.25
N LYS A 205 6.77 -0.23 -4.71
CA LYS A 205 5.77 0.68 -5.28
C LYS A 205 4.56 0.79 -4.36
N LEU A 206 4.18 2.01 -4.03
CA LEU A 206 2.93 2.34 -3.36
C LEU A 206 1.89 2.64 -4.43
N PHE A 207 0.89 1.77 -4.57
CA PHE A 207 -0.26 2.03 -5.43
C PHE A 207 -1.26 2.91 -4.69
N LEU A 208 -1.64 4.02 -5.32
CA LEU A 208 -2.54 5.01 -4.74
C LEU A 208 -3.86 5.04 -5.52
N ASP A 209 -4.94 5.33 -4.83
CA ASP A 209 -6.19 5.70 -5.48
C ASP A 209 -5.99 7.03 -6.24
N PRO A 210 -6.32 7.09 -7.54
CA PRO A 210 -6.04 8.27 -8.35
C PRO A 210 -6.88 9.49 -7.92
N GLU A 211 -8.03 9.28 -7.29
CA GLU A 211 -8.94 10.35 -6.85
C GLU A 211 -8.60 10.81 -5.43
N THR A 212 -8.44 9.89 -4.49
CA THR A 212 -8.26 10.22 -3.06
C THR A 212 -6.80 10.30 -2.64
N GLN A 213 -5.87 9.76 -3.44
CA GLN A 213 -4.46 9.58 -3.10
C GLN A 213 -4.23 8.69 -1.87
N GLU A 214 -5.23 7.92 -1.47
CA GLU A 214 -5.11 6.93 -0.39
C GLU A 214 -4.33 5.70 -0.87
N LEU A 215 -3.58 5.08 0.04
CA LEU A 215 -2.84 3.86 -0.27
C LEU A 215 -3.82 2.71 -0.52
N ILE A 216 -3.68 2.05 -1.67
CA ILE A 216 -4.40 0.81 -2.00
C ILE A 216 -3.55 -0.40 -1.59
N SER A 217 -2.28 -0.40 -2.01
CA SER A 217 -1.36 -1.51 -1.71
C SER A 217 0.10 -1.09 -1.83
N LEU A 218 0.97 -1.87 -1.21
CA LEU A 218 2.42 -1.80 -1.33
C LEU A 218 2.92 -3.07 -2.02
N ASN A 219 3.64 -2.93 -3.14
CA ASN A 219 4.22 -4.05 -3.86
C ASN A 219 5.75 -4.00 -3.79
N TYR A 220 6.37 -5.15 -3.50
CA TYR A 220 7.81 -5.37 -3.49
C TYR A 220 8.18 -6.36 -4.59
N TYR A 221 9.10 -5.98 -5.48
CA TYR A 221 9.51 -6.78 -6.64
C TYR A 221 10.87 -6.34 -7.17
N HIS A 222 11.42 -7.14 -8.08
CA HIS A 222 12.73 -6.89 -8.67
C HIS A 222 12.64 -5.82 -9.77
N LEU A 223 13.67 -4.98 -9.92
CA LEU A 223 13.77 -3.99 -11.00
C LEU A 223 13.64 -4.60 -12.40
N SER A 224 14.07 -5.85 -12.58
CA SER A 224 13.94 -6.56 -13.85
C SER A 224 12.51 -6.95 -14.21
N SER A 225 11.55 -6.74 -13.31
CA SER A 225 10.13 -7.03 -13.52
C SER A 225 9.35 -5.85 -14.11
N THR A 226 9.98 -4.69 -14.33
CA THR A 226 9.37 -3.47 -14.89
C THR A 226 9.76 -3.21 -16.34
#